data_AF-A0A172U147-F1
#
_entry.id   AF-A0A172U147-F1
#
_cell.length_a   1.000
_cell.length_b   1.000
_cell.length_c   1.000
_cell.angle_alpha   90.00
_cell.angle_beta   90.00
_cell.angle_gamma   90.00
#
_symmetry.space_group_name_H-M   'P 1'
#
loop_
_entity.id
_entity.type
_entity.pdbx_description
1 polymer ?
#
loop_
_entity_poly.entity_id
_entity_poly.type
_entity_poly.pdbx_seq_one_letter_code
_entity_poly.pdbx_strand_id
1 'polypeptide(L)'
;MNTEEIEKFLDTKTSEKNNYVKIDFKKRDSIYGLFIKDRDYNDLKSKNFWRIVTRPHFDEYNKSKNVNLAKIFSGSDFTRLTLHSETF
;
A
#
# COMPACT_ATOMS: atom_id res chain seq x y z
N MET A 1 -11.03 -3.29 -6.35
CA MET A 1 -10.70 -2.05 -7.10
C MET A 1 -9.78 -2.43 -8.27
N ASN A 2 -9.81 -1.69 -9.39
CA ASN A 2 -9.00 -2.02 -10.58
C ASN A 2 -7.58 -1.47 -10.43
N THR A 3 -6.62 -2.10 -11.13
CA THR A 3 -5.22 -1.69 -11.10
C THR A 3 -5.02 -0.22 -11.45
N GLU A 4 -5.70 0.28 -12.49
CA GLU A 4 -5.58 1.66 -12.98
C GLU A 4 -6.03 2.69 -11.93
N GLU A 5 -7.11 2.41 -11.19
CA GLU A 5 -7.59 3.31 -10.14
C GLU A 5 -6.63 3.39 -8.95
N ILE A 6 -6.06 2.24 -8.58
CA ILE A 6 -5.08 2.17 -7.50
C ILE A 6 -3.81 2.89 -7.92
N GLU A 7 -3.34 2.67 -9.13
CA GLU A 7 -2.19 3.38 -9.68
C GLU A 7 -2.41 4.88 -9.72
N LYS A 8 -3.55 5.34 -10.24
CA LYS A 8 -3.88 6.76 -10.29
C LYS A 8 -3.91 7.38 -8.89
N PHE A 9 -4.46 6.66 -7.92
CA PHE A 9 -4.43 7.07 -6.51
C PHE A 9 -3.00 7.20 -5.99
N LEU A 10 -2.15 6.19 -6.25
CA LEU A 10 -0.75 6.22 -5.84
C LEU A 10 0.00 7.37 -6.54
N ASP A 11 -0.10 7.52 -7.85
CA ASP A 11 0.58 8.54 -8.63
C ASP A 11 0.21 9.97 -8.17
N THR A 12 -1.09 10.22 -8.02
CA THR A 12 -1.61 11.54 -7.62
C THR A 12 -1.22 11.91 -6.19
N LYS A 13 -1.00 10.92 -5.31
CA LYS A 13 -0.98 11.13 -3.85
C LYS A 13 0.25 10.60 -3.11
N THR A 14 1.15 9.85 -3.73
CA THR A 14 2.41 9.38 -3.10
C THR A 14 3.65 10.21 -3.44
N SER A 15 3.48 11.36 -4.11
CA SER A 15 4.59 12.31 -4.32
C SER A 15 5.14 12.91 -3.01
N GLU A 16 4.39 12.85 -1.92
CA GLU A 16 4.85 13.31 -0.61
C GLU A 16 5.37 12.13 0.21
N LYS A 17 6.64 12.23 0.62
CA LYS A 17 7.34 11.25 1.45
C LYS A 17 6.46 10.89 2.67
N ASN A 18 6.12 9.60 2.81
CA ASN A 18 5.43 9.00 3.96
C ASN A 18 3.90 9.09 4.02
N ASN A 19 3.21 8.96 2.89
CA ASN A 19 1.75 8.86 2.90
C ASN A 19 1.29 7.43 3.22
N TYR A 20 0.92 7.21 4.46
CA TYR A 20 0.17 6.02 4.87
C TYR A 20 -1.18 6.00 4.17
N VAL A 21 -1.62 4.81 3.76
CA VAL A 21 -2.90 4.63 3.07
C VAL A 21 -3.76 3.71 3.91
N LYS A 22 -4.96 4.15 4.23
CA LYS A 22 -6.01 3.30 4.76
C LYS A 22 -6.63 2.53 3.60
N ILE A 23 -6.54 1.21 3.67
CA ILE A 23 -7.13 0.27 2.70
C ILE A 23 -8.34 -0.37 3.37
N ASP A 24 -9.52 -0.02 2.90
CA ASP A 24 -10.77 -0.71 3.26
C ASP A 24 -10.90 -1.97 2.37
N PHE A 25 -11.37 -3.07 2.96
CA PHE A 25 -11.58 -4.34 2.25
C PHE A 25 -13.04 -4.76 2.26
N LYS A 26 -13.40 -5.66 1.33
CA LYS A 26 -14.76 -6.21 1.23
C LYS A 26 -15.14 -7.12 2.40
N LYS A 27 -14.19 -7.92 2.87
CA LYS A 27 -14.44 -9.06 3.77
C LYS A 27 -13.66 -9.01 5.09
N ARG A 28 -12.92 -7.93 5.36
CA ARG A 28 -12.09 -7.78 6.55
C ARG A 28 -11.98 -6.33 6.97
N ASP A 29 -11.48 -6.13 8.19
CA ASP A 29 -11.17 -4.80 8.72
C ASP A 29 -10.22 -4.03 7.83
N SER A 30 -10.43 -2.72 7.83
CA SER A 30 -9.56 -1.78 7.15
C SER A 30 -8.17 -1.77 7.81
N ILE A 31 -7.13 -1.72 6.99
CA ILE A 31 -5.75 -1.66 7.48
C ILE A 31 -5.10 -0.37 7.05
N TYR A 32 -4.12 0.06 7.84
CA TYR A 32 -3.21 1.13 7.46
C TYR A 32 -1.94 0.51 6.91
N GLY A 33 -1.59 0.92 5.70
CA GLY A 33 -0.45 0.36 5.01
C GLY A 33 0.29 1.36 4.14
N LEU A 34 1.58 1.10 3.95
CA LEU A 34 2.45 1.88 3.09
C LEU A 34 2.72 1.08 1.82
N PHE A 35 2.31 1.62 0.68
CA PHE A 35 2.59 1.01 -0.62
C PHE A 35 4.07 1.21 -0.96
N ILE A 36 4.75 0.12 -1.30
CA ILE A 36 6.17 0.16 -1.69
C ILE A 36 6.34 -0.14 -3.18
N LYS A 37 7.20 0.65 -3.82
CA LYS A 37 7.61 0.43 -5.21
C LYS A 37 8.96 -0.27 -5.20
N ASP A 38 8.95 -1.59 -5.37
CA ASP A 38 10.16 -2.42 -5.48
C ASP A 38 10.35 -2.93 -6.93
N ARG A 39 11.37 -3.74 -7.19
CA ARG A 39 11.67 -4.30 -8.52
C ARG A 39 10.49 -5.08 -9.11
N ASP A 40 9.75 -5.77 -8.26
CA ASP A 40 8.57 -6.56 -8.66
C ASP A 40 7.30 -5.71 -8.88
N TYR A 41 7.36 -4.39 -8.69
CA TYR A 41 6.17 -3.53 -8.71
C TYR A 41 5.36 -3.67 -10.00
N ASN A 42 6.03 -3.67 -11.17
CA ASN A 42 5.34 -3.81 -12.45
C ASN A 42 4.72 -5.19 -12.66
N ASP A 43 5.36 -6.27 -12.18
CA ASP A 43 4.82 -7.63 -12.28
C ASP A 43 3.59 -7.79 -11.39
N LEU A 44 3.69 -7.33 -10.14
CA LEU A 44 2.59 -7.37 -9.18
C LEU A 44 1.41 -6.51 -9.65
N LYS A 45 1.67 -5.29 -10.09
CA LYS A 45 0.68 -4.38 -10.68
C LYS A 45 -0.08 -5.03 -11.83
N SER A 46 0.61 -5.71 -12.75
CA SER A 46 -0.01 -6.39 -13.89
C SER A 46 -1.01 -7.47 -13.47
N LYS A 47 -0.83 -8.04 -12.28
CA LYS A 47 -1.71 -9.05 -11.67
C LYS A 47 -2.66 -8.47 -10.61
N ASN A 48 -2.74 -7.14 -10.50
CA ASN A 48 -3.47 -6.41 -9.45
C ASN A 48 -3.05 -6.80 -8.02
N PHE A 49 -1.76 -7.01 -7.82
CA PHE A 49 -1.13 -7.22 -6.52
C PHE A 49 -0.32 -6.00 -6.12
N TRP A 50 -0.31 -5.73 -4.81
CA TRP A 50 0.35 -4.56 -4.24
C TRP A 50 1.12 -4.97 -3.01
N ARG A 51 2.40 -4.61 -2.93
CA ARG A 51 3.20 -4.76 -1.70
C ARG A 51 2.89 -3.62 -0.77
N ILE A 52 2.46 -3.96 0.43
CA ILE A 52 2.03 -3.02 1.44
C ILE A 52 2.67 -3.41 2.77
N VAL A 53 3.44 -2.50 3.34
CA VAL A 53 3.91 -2.62 4.73
C VAL A 53 2.73 -2.32 5.63
N THR A 54 2.47 -3.13 6.65
CA THR A 54 1.38 -2.87 7.60
C THR A 54 1.88 -2.04 8.79
N ARG A 55 0.95 -1.36 9.47
CA ARG A 55 1.24 -0.54 10.67
C ARG A 55 2.25 -1.13 11.68
N PRO A 56 2.15 -2.40 12.14
CA PRO A 56 3.11 -2.94 13.10
C PRO A 56 4.55 -3.00 12.58
N HIS A 57 4.77 -2.98 11.27
CA HIS A 57 6.09 -3.05 10.66
C HIS A 57 6.59 -1.69 10.16
N PHE A 58 5.87 -0.58 10.40
CA PHE A 58 6.30 0.74 9.96
C PHE A 58 7.61 1.18 10.60
N ASP A 59 7.77 0.99 11.92
CA ASP A 59 8.98 1.39 12.63
C ASP A 59 10.21 0.61 12.12
N GLU A 60 10.07 -0.70 11.96
CA GLU A 60 11.15 -1.56 11.45
C GLU A 60 11.44 -1.29 9.97
N TYR A 61 10.42 -1.00 9.16
CA TYR A 61 10.63 -0.58 7.77
C TYR A 61 11.29 0.79 7.69
N ASN A 62 10.96 1.75 8.56
CA ASN A 62 11.57 3.07 8.55
C ASN A 62 13.06 3.00 8.93
N LYS A 63 13.41 2.11 9.87
CA LYS A 63 14.81 1.89 10.32
C LYS A 63 15.62 1.09 9.31
N SER A 64 15.09 -0.06 8.88
CA SER A 64 15.85 -1.04 8.09
C SER A 64 15.59 -0.95 6.58
N LYS A 65 14.52 -0.27 6.16
CA LYS A 65 13.99 -0.27 4.78
C LYS A 65 13.79 -1.67 4.20
N ASN A 66 13.50 -2.63 5.07
CA ASN A 66 13.42 -4.03 4.68
C ASN A 66 12.08 -4.34 4.01
N VAL A 67 12.11 -4.55 2.69
CA VAL A 67 10.93 -4.85 1.87
C VAL A 67 10.27 -6.19 2.19
N ASN A 68 10.96 -7.09 2.93
CA ASN A 68 10.39 -8.36 3.40
C ASN A 68 9.31 -8.16 4.47
N LEU A 69 9.22 -6.96 5.05
CA LEU A 69 8.17 -6.59 6.01
C LEU A 69 6.85 -6.21 5.34
N ALA A 70 6.89 -5.96 4.03
CA ALA A 70 5.70 -5.76 3.24
C ALA A 70 5.03 -7.10 2.94
N LYS A 71 3.70 -7.12 3.04
CA LYS A 71 2.88 -8.24 2.57
C LYS A 71 2.25 -7.89 1.23
N ILE A 72 2.02 -8.91 0.42
CA ILE A 72 1.34 -8.77 -0.87
C ILE A 72 -0.16 -8.85 -0.63
N PHE A 73 -0.90 -7.88 -1.15
CA PHE A 73 -2.35 -7.82 -1.09
C PHE A 73 -2.94 -7.72 -2.49
N SER A 74 -4.08 -8.37 -2.73
CA SER A 74 -4.81 -8.24 -3.98
C SER A 74 -5.66 -6.98 -3.98
N GLY A 75 -5.47 -6.12 -4.98
CA GLY A 75 -6.30 -4.92 -5.19
C GLY A 75 -7.76 -5.23 -5.47
N SER A 76 -8.06 -6.47 -5.89
CA SER A 76 -9.42 -6.97 -6.09
C SER A 76 -10.24 -6.98 -4.79
N ASP A 77 -9.58 -7.18 -3.65
CA ASP A 77 -10.20 -7.16 -2.32
C ASP A 77 -10.44 -5.74 -1.80
N PHE A 78 -9.79 -4.73 -2.39
CA PHE A 78 -9.90 -3.34 -1.94
C PHE A 78 -11.27 -2.79 -2.33
N THR A 79 -11.94 -2.19 -1.36
CA THR A 79 -13.17 -1.42 -1.55
C THR A 79 -12.88 0.06 -1.70
N ARG A 80 -11.96 0.60 -0.90
CA ARG A 80 -11.62 2.02 -0.90
C ARG A 80 -10.19 2.25 -0.42
N LEU A 81 -9.52 3.22 -1.01
CA LEU A 81 -8.23 3.73 -0.59
C LEU A 81 -8.40 5.17 -0.09
N THR A 82 -7.91 5.44 1.11
CA THR A 82 -7.94 6.79 1.69
C THR A 82 -6.55 7.16 2.14
N LEU A 83 -6.09 8.36 1.81
CA LEU A 83 -4.83 8.86 2.33
C LEU A 83 -4.98 9.13 3.82
N HIS A 84 -3.94 8.77 4.55
CA HIS A 84 -3.86 9.02 5.95
C HIS A 84 -2.54 9.75 6.22
N SER A 85 -2.66 11.08 6.32
CA SER A 85 -1.58 11.97 6.73
C SER A 85 -1.54 12.05 8.26
N GLU A 86 -1.59 10.91 8.96
CA GLU A 86 -1.23 10.92 10.39
C GLU A 86 0.29 10.76 10.49
N THR A 87 0.90 11.72 11.18
CA THR A 87 2.28 11.66 11.64
C THR A 87 2.33 10.60 12.75
N PHE A 88 2.64 9.36 12.41
CA PHE A 88 2.91 8.30 13.40
C PHE A 88 4.32 8.43 13.96
#